data_AF-A0A0D2J5D5-F1
#
_entry.id   AF-A0A0D2J5D5-F1
#
_cell.length_a   1.000
_cell.length_b   1.000
_cell.length_c   1.000
_cell.angle_alpha   90.00
_cell.angle_beta   90.00
_cell.angle_gamma   90.00
#
_symmetry.space_group_name_H-M   'P 1'
#
loop_
_entity.id
_entity.type
_entity.pdbx_description
1 polymer ?
#
loop_
_entity_poly.entity_id
_entity_poly.type
_entity_poly.pdbx_seq_one_letter_code
_entity_poly.pdbx_strand_id
1 'polypeptide(L)'
;MHDGRFIGDKVCDKTANYPDIKYCAGGFGSSCTAPSGVCEVKTGAKACSKFVCNSGSCQEVPVPAADKKVCLAANPSDLCDVDDICDGTSLTCPAMFKPLGTECRAAETSCDVAETCSGISKDCPADAVKDKTVPCREAKEFCDVTEYCTGDVAAKACPTDVVKDKTVPCREATEFCDVTEFCTGDVAAKACPADVVKDKTTPCREATEFCDLTEYCTGDNTAKACPTDLVKDKSIVCRAAVGGDSGCDIAEYCSGSKDDKKCPDNKFKPAGAACGNKADGGVCDLDDACPGNTATCPDLRKTSGYTMKAGLYTFVCNIKESDLGVNQAKTVWQLGGCTLGAAKGYTATLSAYKKLVAKAARAKKQGKVSTAAVVMGDNPYVIEMDPTTCLTQCPTLKVPTPDGTKGLSKLKLSS
;
A
#
# COMPACT_ATOMS: atom_id res chain seq x y z
N MET A 1 -2.52 -32.42 126.52
CA MET A 1 -1.31 -32.79 127.30
C MET A 1 -0.63 -33.93 126.55
N HIS A 2 0.47 -33.75 125.82
CA HIS A 2 1.42 -32.64 125.78
C HIS A 2 1.05 -31.53 124.79
N ASP A 3 1.47 -30.34 125.18
CA ASP A 3 0.89 -29.05 124.83
C ASP A 3 1.34 -28.52 123.47
N GLY A 4 0.37 -28.07 122.67
CA GLY A 4 0.64 -27.27 121.49
C GLY A 4 1.17 -25.89 121.85
N ARG A 5 1.98 -25.33 120.96
CA ARG A 5 2.00 -23.89 120.69
C ARG A 5 2.08 -23.65 119.19
N PHE A 6 0.93 -23.31 118.62
CA PHE A 6 0.85 -22.53 117.40
C PHE A 6 1.24 -21.08 117.73
N ILE A 7 2.08 -20.46 116.90
CA ILE A 7 2.19 -19.01 116.76
C ILE A 7 2.18 -18.71 115.27
N GLY A 8 0.98 -18.64 114.67
CA GLY A 8 0.80 -18.40 113.23
C GLY A 8 1.43 -19.46 112.32
N ASP A 9 1.47 -19.18 111.01
CA ASP A 9 1.75 -20.14 109.93
C ASP A 9 3.24 -20.55 109.76
N LYS A 10 4.08 -20.49 110.80
CA LYS A 10 5.50 -20.92 110.71
C LYS A 10 5.97 -21.75 111.91
N VAL A 11 6.78 -22.77 111.62
CA VAL A 11 7.55 -23.59 112.59
C VAL A 11 9.02 -23.19 112.50
N CYS A 12 9.65 -22.80 113.61
CA CYS A 12 11.09 -22.74 113.78
C CYS A 12 11.45 -23.18 115.21
N ASP A 13 12.23 -24.25 115.37
CA ASP A 13 12.84 -24.64 116.65
C ASP A 13 14.33 -24.27 116.63
N LYS A 14 14.77 -23.56 117.67
CA LYS A 14 16.18 -23.43 118.03
C LYS A 14 16.39 -24.25 119.30
N THR A 15 16.69 -25.53 119.15
CA THR A 15 17.32 -26.33 120.21
C THR A 15 18.48 -27.15 119.64
N ALA A 16 19.54 -27.24 120.43
CA ALA A 16 20.93 -27.44 120.01
C ALA A 16 21.34 -28.89 119.70
N ASN A 17 20.54 -29.69 118.98
CA ASN A 17 20.83 -31.14 118.85
C ASN A 17 20.60 -31.80 117.48
N TYR A 18 20.66 -31.05 116.38
CA TYR A 18 20.72 -31.67 115.04
C TYR A 18 21.79 -31.00 114.17
N PRO A 19 22.95 -31.66 113.90
CA PRO A 19 23.98 -31.09 113.04
C PRO A 19 23.59 -31.07 111.54
N ASP A 20 22.50 -31.73 111.14
CA ASP A 20 22.09 -31.84 109.73
C ASP A 20 20.72 -31.22 109.38
N ILE A 21 20.08 -30.49 110.30
CA ILE A 21 18.86 -29.74 109.97
C ILE A 21 19.25 -28.31 109.55
N LYS A 22 19.55 -28.15 108.26
CA LYS A 22 19.39 -26.86 107.57
C LYS A 22 17.89 -26.70 107.23
N TYR A 23 17.43 -25.49 106.93
CA TYR A 23 16.08 -25.13 106.47
C TYR A 23 15.05 -24.78 107.58
N CYS A 24 15.18 -23.56 108.12
CA CYS A 24 14.01 -22.78 108.54
C CYS A 24 13.36 -22.22 107.27
N ALA A 25 12.30 -22.86 106.79
CA ALA A 25 11.55 -22.39 105.63
C ALA A 25 10.68 -21.19 106.03
N GLY A 26 10.98 -20.03 105.45
CA GLY A 26 10.13 -18.87 105.60
C GLY A 26 9.89 -18.20 104.26
N GLY A 27 8.62 -17.94 103.97
CA GLY A 27 8.25 -16.99 102.92
C GLY A 27 8.76 -15.58 103.24
N PHE A 28 8.74 -14.73 102.20
CA PHE A 28 9.17 -13.32 102.17
C PHE A 28 9.18 -12.65 103.56
N GLY A 29 10.35 -12.16 104.00
CA GLY A 29 10.55 -11.54 105.33
C GLY A 29 10.94 -12.49 106.47
N SER A 30 11.32 -13.74 106.21
CA SER A 30 11.91 -14.63 107.23
C SER A 30 13.39 -14.38 107.48
N SER A 31 13.81 -14.62 108.73
CA SER A 31 15.21 -14.59 109.13
C SER A 31 16.01 -15.75 108.51
N CYS A 32 17.19 -15.46 107.96
CA CYS A 32 18.16 -16.43 107.43
C CYS A 32 19.56 -16.10 107.97
N THR A 33 20.55 -16.98 107.85
CA THR A 33 21.92 -16.73 108.32
C THR A 33 22.91 -16.87 107.15
N ALA A 34 23.54 -15.78 106.70
CA ALA A 34 24.58 -15.83 105.66
C ALA A 34 25.87 -16.48 106.22
N PRO A 35 26.71 -17.17 105.42
CA PRO A 35 26.64 -17.38 103.97
C PRO A 35 25.92 -18.68 103.54
N SER A 36 25.37 -19.45 104.47
CA SER A 36 24.82 -20.81 104.25
C SER A 36 23.30 -20.93 104.32
N GLY A 37 22.58 -19.84 104.60
CA GLY A 37 21.13 -19.79 104.72
C GLY A 37 20.43 -19.85 103.36
N VAL A 38 19.74 -20.95 103.08
CA VAL A 38 18.91 -21.11 101.89
C VAL A 38 17.54 -20.48 102.13
N CYS A 39 17.13 -19.58 101.24
CA CYS A 39 15.77 -19.04 101.20
C CYS A 39 14.93 -19.91 100.26
N GLU A 40 14.27 -20.95 100.77
CA GLU A 40 13.39 -21.80 99.97
C GLU A 40 12.01 -21.16 99.80
N VAL A 41 11.56 -21.05 98.55
CA VAL A 41 10.25 -20.51 98.17
C VAL A 41 9.35 -21.68 97.78
N LYS A 42 8.20 -21.84 98.44
CA LYS A 42 7.26 -22.92 98.09
C LYS A 42 6.30 -22.55 96.96
N THR A 43 5.95 -21.27 96.76
CA THR A 43 5.16 -20.76 95.63
C THR A 43 5.23 -19.23 95.59
N GLY A 44 5.30 -18.61 94.41
CA GLY A 44 5.08 -17.15 94.25
C GLY A 44 6.29 -16.29 93.87
N ALA A 45 7.46 -16.87 93.60
CA ALA A 45 8.58 -16.11 93.01
C ALA A 45 8.16 -15.56 91.64
N LYS A 46 8.45 -14.28 91.38
CA LYS A 46 8.27 -13.71 90.05
C LYS A 46 9.23 -14.38 89.05
N ALA A 47 8.88 -14.38 87.77
CA ALA A 47 9.58 -15.14 86.74
C ALA A 47 11.10 -14.82 86.66
N CYS A 48 11.48 -13.57 86.95
CA CYS A 48 12.87 -13.10 86.97
C CYS A 48 13.39 -12.80 88.38
N SER A 49 12.85 -13.42 89.41
CA SER A 49 13.37 -13.28 90.77
C SER A 49 14.00 -14.55 91.31
N LYS A 50 14.90 -14.36 92.27
CA LYS A 50 15.42 -15.40 93.16
C LYS A 50 15.48 -14.83 94.58
N PHE A 51 15.50 -15.71 95.57
CA PHE A 51 15.59 -15.30 96.96
C PHE A 51 17.01 -15.50 97.47
N VAL A 52 17.57 -14.43 98.04
CA VAL A 52 18.91 -14.46 98.63
C VAL A 52 18.85 -13.99 100.08
N CYS A 53 19.72 -14.56 100.91
CA CYS A 53 19.88 -14.13 102.29
C CYS A 53 20.75 -12.87 102.34
N ASN A 54 20.17 -11.72 102.69
CA ASN A 54 20.88 -10.46 102.82
C ASN A 54 20.72 -9.91 104.24
N SER A 55 21.83 -9.67 104.94
CA SER A 55 21.86 -9.13 106.31
C SER A 55 20.88 -9.81 107.28
N GLY A 56 20.77 -11.13 107.19
CA GLY A 56 19.92 -11.91 108.10
C GLY A 56 18.45 -12.06 107.67
N SER A 57 18.06 -11.54 106.50
CA SER A 57 16.68 -11.60 105.99
C SER A 57 16.62 -12.11 104.55
N CYS A 58 15.61 -12.93 104.22
CA CYS A 58 15.37 -13.37 102.85
C CYS A 58 14.74 -12.24 102.02
N GLN A 59 15.45 -11.80 100.98
CA GLN A 59 15.00 -10.78 100.05
C GLN A 59 14.79 -11.37 98.66
N GLU A 60 13.70 -10.97 98.00
CA GLU A 60 13.48 -11.25 96.58
C GLU A 60 14.31 -10.26 95.75
N VAL A 61 15.27 -10.78 94.99
CA VAL A 61 16.18 -9.99 94.15
C VAL A 61 16.09 -10.44 92.69
N PRO A 62 16.45 -9.59 91.72
CA PRO A 62 16.49 -9.99 90.31
C PRO A 62 17.47 -11.15 90.07
N VAL A 63 17.13 -12.02 89.12
CA VAL A 63 18.07 -12.99 88.55
C VAL A 63 19.14 -12.22 87.75
N PRO A 64 20.45 -12.37 88.04
CA PRO A 64 21.52 -11.67 87.32
C PRO A 64 21.47 -11.88 85.80
N ALA A 65 21.70 -10.83 85.02
CA ALA A 65 21.72 -10.89 83.56
C ALA A 65 22.72 -11.91 83.00
N ALA A 66 23.84 -12.13 83.70
CA ALA A 66 24.87 -13.10 83.33
C ALA A 66 24.35 -14.55 83.30
N ASP A 67 23.28 -14.85 84.04
CA ASP A 67 22.68 -16.19 84.12
C ASP A 67 21.88 -16.53 82.84
N LYS A 68 21.56 -15.52 82.00
CA LYS A 68 20.77 -15.67 80.76
C LYS A 68 19.52 -16.53 80.93
N LYS A 69 18.84 -16.41 82.08
CA LYS A 69 17.66 -17.20 82.39
C LYS A 69 16.52 -16.81 81.45
N VAL A 70 16.09 -17.75 80.62
CA VAL A 70 14.83 -17.64 79.87
C VAL A 70 13.66 -17.74 80.85
N CYS A 71 12.86 -16.69 80.93
CA CYS A 71 11.69 -16.60 81.81
C CYS A 71 10.37 -16.82 81.06
N LEU A 72 10.36 -16.60 79.75
CA LEU A 72 9.30 -16.99 78.82
C LEU A 72 9.97 -17.40 77.50
N ALA A 73 9.63 -18.58 77.00
CA ALA A 73 10.15 -19.07 75.73
C ALA A 73 9.40 -18.44 74.57
N ALA A 74 10.10 -18.20 73.46
CA ALA A 74 9.49 -17.66 72.24
C ALA A 74 8.37 -18.58 71.73
N ASN A 75 7.27 -17.99 71.28
CA ASN A 75 6.19 -18.70 70.61
C ASN A 75 6.47 -18.85 69.11
N PRO A 76 6.55 -20.08 68.56
CA PRO A 76 6.82 -20.29 67.14
C PRO A 76 5.80 -19.68 66.17
N SER A 77 4.57 -19.40 66.62
CA SER A 77 3.55 -18.71 65.79
C SER A 77 3.75 -17.20 65.72
N ASP A 78 4.52 -16.64 66.65
CA ASP A 78 4.82 -15.22 66.74
C ASP A 78 6.19 -14.97 66.07
N LEU A 79 6.18 -14.71 64.76
CA LEU A 79 7.40 -14.75 63.92
C LEU A 79 8.48 -13.72 64.32
N CYS A 80 8.12 -12.69 65.09
CA CYS A 80 9.01 -11.67 65.63
C CYS A 80 9.37 -11.88 67.11
N ASP A 81 8.92 -12.98 67.71
CA ASP A 81 9.20 -13.33 69.09
C ASP A 81 10.60 -13.92 69.27
N VAL A 82 11.19 -13.67 70.43
CA VAL A 82 12.44 -14.27 70.88
C VAL A 82 12.30 -14.64 72.35
N ASP A 83 13.21 -15.45 72.87
CA ASP A 83 13.17 -15.81 74.28
C ASP A 83 13.28 -14.55 75.16
N ASP A 84 12.35 -14.39 76.10
CA ASP A 84 12.43 -13.38 77.13
C ASP A 84 13.44 -13.87 78.19
N ILE A 85 14.45 -13.06 78.43
CA ILE A 85 15.60 -13.32 79.28
C ILE A 85 15.64 -12.24 80.37
N CYS A 86 15.87 -12.68 81.61
CA CYS A 86 15.97 -11.75 82.73
C CYS A 86 17.13 -10.75 82.54
N ASP A 87 16.82 -9.46 82.71
CA ASP A 87 17.73 -8.34 82.45
C ASP A 87 18.67 -7.99 83.62
N GLY A 88 18.53 -8.69 84.76
CA GLY A 88 19.29 -8.40 85.98
C GLY A 88 18.76 -7.26 86.83
N THR A 89 17.67 -6.59 86.43
CA THR A 89 17.12 -5.42 87.14
C THR A 89 15.64 -5.57 87.49
N SER A 90 14.84 -6.18 86.60
CA SER A 90 13.42 -6.42 86.80
C SER A 90 13.18 -7.77 87.49
N LEU A 91 12.15 -7.81 88.34
CA LEU A 91 11.66 -9.06 88.92
C LEU A 91 10.65 -9.76 87.99
N THR A 92 10.01 -9.03 87.07
CA THR A 92 9.10 -9.57 86.07
C THR A 92 9.86 -9.93 84.79
N CYS A 93 9.31 -10.85 84.00
CA CYS A 93 9.88 -11.21 82.71
C CYS A 93 9.75 -10.01 81.75
N PRO A 94 10.85 -9.43 81.24
CA PRO A 94 10.79 -8.35 80.26
C PRO A 94 10.46 -8.93 78.89
N ALA A 95 9.54 -8.30 78.16
CA ALA A 95 9.24 -8.70 76.79
C ALA A 95 10.39 -8.33 75.84
N MET A 96 10.81 -9.26 75.01
CA MET A 96 11.85 -9.08 74.00
C MET A 96 11.40 -9.54 72.63
N PHE A 97 11.88 -8.83 71.60
CA PHE A 97 11.48 -9.06 70.22
C PHE A 97 12.69 -9.05 69.30
N LYS A 98 12.53 -9.61 68.09
CA LYS A 98 13.52 -9.48 67.03
C LYS A 98 13.80 -8.01 66.73
N PRO A 99 15.04 -7.63 66.36
CA PRO A 99 15.38 -6.25 66.04
C PRO A 99 14.49 -5.64 64.96
N LEU A 100 14.28 -4.32 65.04
CA LEU A 100 13.60 -3.55 63.99
C LEU A 100 14.24 -3.84 62.62
N GLY A 101 13.40 -4.12 61.63
CA GLY A 101 13.84 -4.40 60.26
C GLY A 101 14.23 -5.86 60.01
N THR A 102 14.14 -6.75 61.01
CA THR A 102 14.34 -8.18 60.79
C THR A 102 13.18 -8.73 59.95
N GLU A 103 13.46 -9.32 58.80
CA GLU A 103 12.44 -9.95 57.96
C GLU A 103 11.75 -11.10 58.71
N CYS A 104 10.42 -11.05 58.78
CA CYS A 104 9.60 -12.09 59.38
C CYS A 104 8.75 -12.84 58.36
N ARG A 105 8.50 -12.23 57.19
CA ARG A 105 7.90 -12.88 56.04
C ARG A 105 8.55 -12.32 54.77
N ALA A 106 9.07 -13.22 53.94
CA ALA A 106 9.68 -12.85 52.67
C ALA A 106 8.60 -12.53 51.64
N ALA A 107 8.92 -11.62 50.71
CA ALA A 107 8.08 -11.37 49.54
C ALA A 107 8.08 -12.61 48.61
N GLU A 108 6.89 -13.11 48.26
CA GLU A 108 6.75 -14.31 47.41
C GLU A 108 6.77 -13.99 45.91
N THR A 109 6.39 -12.78 45.52
CA THR A 109 6.20 -12.37 44.12
C THR A 109 6.57 -10.91 43.91
N SER A 110 6.58 -10.43 42.65
CA SER A 110 7.04 -9.08 42.32
C SER A 110 6.16 -7.95 42.87
N CYS A 111 4.90 -8.19 43.22
CA CYS A 111 4.03 -7.21 43.88
C CYS A 111 3.83 -7.44 45.38
N ASP A 112 4.53 -8.42 45.94
CA ASP A 112 4.52 -8.67 47.38
C ASP A 112 5.56 -7.79 48.10
N VAL A 113 5.28 -7.41 49.33
CA VAL A 113 6.22 -6.70 50.21
C VAL A 113 6.75 -7.69 51.24
N ALA A 114 8.03 -7.59 51.57
CA ALA A 114 8.57 -8.37 52.68
C ALA A 114 8.19 -7.67 54.00
N GLU A 115 7.53 -8.37 54.92
CA GLU A 115 7.24 -7.84 56.24
C GLU A 115 8.45 -7.95 57.16
N THR A 116 8.68 -6.88 57.92
CA THR A 116 9.77 -6.79 58.89
C THR A 116 9.24 -6.51 60.29
N CYS A 117 9.91 -7.08 61.29
CA CYS A 117 9.59 -6.87 62.69
C CYS A 117 9.76 -5.40 63.07
N SER A 118 8.84 -4.89 63.90
CA SER A 118 8.87 -3.51 64.39
C SER A 118 9.88 -3.27 65.51
N GLY A 119 10.46 -4.33 66.08
CA GLY A 119 11.31 -4.26 67.27
C GLY A 119 10.55 -4.09 68.59
N ILE A 120 9.22 -3.96 68.55
CA ILE A 120 8.37 -3.71 69.73
C ILE A 120 7.14 -4.65 69.81
N SER A 121 7.03 -5.60 68.89
CA SER A 121 5.92 -6.56 68.80
C SER A 121 6.45 -7.95 68.47
N LYS A 122 5.84 -8.97 69.09
CA LYS A 122 6.07 -10.40 68.81
C LYS A 122 5.44 -10.85 67.48
N ASP A 123 4.38 -10.16 67.06
CA ASP A 123 3.66 -10.48 65.84
C ASP A 123 4.34 -9.81 64.64
N CYS A 124 4.52 -10.56 63.56
CA CYS A 124 4.85 -9.99 62.26
C CYS A 124 3.69 -9.11 61.79
N PRO A 125 3.94 -7.95 61.15
CA PRO A 125 2.88 -7.12 60.60
C PRO A 125 1.92 -7.89 59.68
N ALA A 126 0.73 -7.30 59.48
CA ALA A 126 -0.21 -7.81 58.49
C ALA A 126 0.43 -7.80 57.09
N ASP A 127 0.02 -8.76 56.28
CA ASP A 127 0.50 -8.94 54.91
C ASP A 127 0.28 -7.68 54.07
N ALA A 128 1.33 -7.22 53.38
CA ALA A 128 1.31 -6.00 52.59
C ALA A 128 1.71 -6.26 51.14
N VAL A 129 1.12 -5.48 50.24
CA VAL A 129 1.44 -5.49 48.81
C VAL A 129 1.89 -4.13 48.34
N LYS A 130 2.60 -4.12 47.21
CA LYS A 130 3.01 -2.89 46.54
C LYS A 130 1.79 -2.16 45.99
N ASP A 131 1.85 -0.83 45.99
CA ASP A 131 0.78 0.02 45.47
C ASP A 131 0.56 -0.17 43.96
N LYS A 132 -0.64 0.17 43.49
CA LYS A 132 -1.04 0.06 42.07
C LYS A 132 -0.26 0.95 41.09
N THR A 133 0.60 1.83 41.58
CA THR A 133 1.51 2.65 40.78
C THR A 133 2.88 2.00 40.57
N VAL A 134 3.15 0.87 41.23
CA VAL A 134 4.43 0.17 41.09
C VAL A 134 4.39 -0.77 39.88
N PRO A 135 5.27 -0.58 38.87
CA PRO A 135 5.36 -1.49 37.74
C PRO A 135 5.95 -2.82 38.19
N CYS A 136 5.35 -3.91 37.75
CA CYS A 136 5.78 -5.28 38.06
C CYS A 136 6.27 -6.06 36.84
N ARG A 137 5.93 -5.59 35.64
CA ARG A 137 6.52 -5.99 34.38
C ARG A 137 6.56 -4.77 33.46
N GLU A 138 7.77 -4.38 33.05
CA GLU A 138 7.97 -3.26 32.14
C GLU A 138 7.63 -3.64 30.69
N ALA A 139 7.07 -2.68 29.94
CA ALA A 139 6.89 -2.81 28.50
C ALA A 139 8.24 -3.01 27.80
N LYS A 140 8.35 -4.01 26.92
CA LYS A 140 9.57 -4.28 26.16
C LYS A 140 9.65 -3.55 24.82
N GLU A 141 8.52 -3.36 24.16
CA GLU A 141 8.42 -2.85 22.78
C GLU A 141 7.15 -2.00 22.63
N PHE A 142 6.95 -1.34 21.48
CA PHE A 142 5.85 -0.39 21.31
C PHE A 142 4.46 -1.00 21.56
N CYS A 143 4.19 -2.23 21.13
CA CYS A 143 2.89 -2.87 21.30
C CYS A 143 2.70 -3.53 22.66
N ASP A 144 3.72 -3.49 23.51
CA ASP A 144 3.65 -3.97 24.88
C ASP A 144 3.03 -2.92 25.82
N VAL A 145 2.51 -3.37 26.95
CA VAL A 145 1.99 -2.51 28.01
C VAL A 145 2.78 -2.77 29.28
N THR A 146 3.03 -1.73 30.08
CA THR A 146 3.60 -1.94 31.42
C THR A 146 2.49 -2.44 32.34
N GLU A 147 2.69 -3.59 32.97
CA GLU A 147 1.79 -4.06 34.02
C GLU A 147 2.21 -3.50 35.37
N TYR A 148 1.18 -3.09 36.11
CA TYR A 148 1.31 -2.59 37.47
C TYR A 148 0.71 -3.58 38.45
N CYS A 149 1.20 -3.52 39.69
CA CYS A 149 0.57 -4.21 40.79
C CYS A 149 -0.89 -3.78 40.93
N THR A 150 -1.72 -4.62 41.55
CA THR A 150 -3.14 -4.31 41.75
C THR A 150 -3.37 -3.48 43.02
N GLY A 151 -2.44 -3.53 43.96
CA GLY A 151 -2.63 -3.05 45.33
C GLY A 151 -3.59 -3.91 46.16
N ASP A 152 -3.95 -5.10 45.67
CA ASP A 152 -4.84 -6.04 46.35
C ASP A 152 -4.00 -7.13 47.05
N VAL A 153 -4.17 -7.25 48.36
CA VAL A 153 -3.51 -8.26 49.19
C VAL A 153 -3.87 -9.70 48.80
N ALA A 154 -5.01 -9.90 48.12
CA ALA A 154 -5.40 -11.20 47.57
C ALA A 154 -4.70 -11.53 46.23
N ALA A 155 -4.07 -10.53 45.58
CA ALA A 155 -3.45 -10.65 44.26
C ALA A 155 -2.00 -10.11 44.27
N LYS A 156 -1.12 -10.84 44.96
CA LYS A 156 0.31 -10.52 45.10
C LYS A 156 1.12 -10.72 43.82
N ALA A 157 0.66 -11.59 42.91
CA ALA A 157 1.34 -11.77 41.64
C ALA A 157 1.12 -10.59 40.70
N CYS A 158 2.12 -10.28 39.88
CA CYS A 158 1.94 -9.34 38.77
C CYS A 158 0.83 -9.86 37.84
N PRO A 159 -0.07 -8.99 37.35
CA PRO A 159 -1.10 -9.39 36.40
C PRO A 159 -0.53 -10.13 35.17
N THR A 160 -1.42 -10.87 34.50
CA THR A 160 -1.08 -11.51 33.22
C THR A 160 -0.58 -10.47 32.22
N ASP A 161 0.38 -10.88 31.40
CA ASP A 161 0.97 -10.04 30.35
C ASP A 161 -0.11 -9.58 29.37
N VAL A 162 -0.18 -8.28 29.13
CA VAL A 162 -1.16 -7.68 28.21
C VAL A 162 -0.46 -6.81 27.19
N VAL A 163 -0.99 -6.84 25.96
CA VAL A 163 -0.49 -6.03 24.85
C VAL A 163 -1.56 -5.04 24.41
N LYS A 164 -1.15 -4.02 23.67
CA LYS A 164 -2.06 -3.07 23.04
C LYS A 164 -2.98 -3.80 22.05
N ASP A 165 -4.21 -3.31 21.93
CA ASP A 165 -5.22 -3.89 21.04
C ASP A 165 -4.81 -3.76 19.55
N LYS A 166 -5.37 -4.63 18.71
CA LYS A 166 -5.14 -4.66 17.27
C LYS A 166 -5.62 -3.42 16.50
N THR A 167 -6.36 -2.51 17.14
CA THR A 167 -6.74 -1.22 16.55
C THR A 167 -5.74 -0.11 16.84
N VAL A 168 -4.70 -0.36 17.64
CA VAL A 168 -3.70 0.67 17.95
C VAL A 168 -2.65 0.74 16.82
N PRO A 169 -2.57 1.86 16.08
CA PRO A 169 -1.53 2.04 15.07
C PRO A 169 -0.17 2.16 15.78
N CYS A 170 0.80 1.37 15.32
CA CYS A 170 2.17 1.36 15.84
C CYS A 170 3.17 1.98 14.86
N ARG A 171 2.80 2.07 13.59
CA ARG A 171 3.48 2.90 12.60
C ARG A 171 2.43 3.44 11.63
N GLU A 172 2.43 4.76 11.46
CA GLU A 172 1.55 5.44 10.51
C GLU A 172 2.12 5.35 9.10
N ALA A 173 1.23 5.22 8.11
CA ALA A 173 1.59 5.35 6.70
C ALA A 173 2.17 6.74 6.42
N THR A 174 3.35 6.81 5.81
CA THR A 174 3.99 8.10 5.47
C THR A 174 3.62 8.62 4.09
N GLU A 175 3.21 7.73 3.18
CA GLU A 175 2.96 8.01 1.76
C GLU A 175 1.82 7.13 1.23
N PHE A 176 1.36 7.38 0.00
CA PHE A 176 0.19 6.66 -0.55
C PHE A 176 0.38 5.14 -0.62
N CYS A 177 1.55 4.65 -1.03
CA CYS A 177 1.81 3.21 -1.16
C CYS A 177 2.21 2.56 0.15
N ASP A 178 2.34 3.33 1.23
CA ASP A 178 2.60 2.82 2.57
C ASP A 178 1.32 2.29 3.20
N VAL A 179 1.45 1.31 4.10
CA VAL A 179 0.34 0.78 4.88
C VAL A 179 0.55 1.21 6.34
N THR A 180 -0.52 1.58 7.04
CA THR A 180 -0.45 1.76 8.49
C THR A 180 -0.35 0.39 9.15
N GLU A 181 0.70 0.14 9.92
CA GLU A 181 0.80 -1.05 10.74
C GLU A 181 0.13 -0.85 12.10
N PHE A 182 -0.62 -1.87 12.51
CA PHE A 182 -1.26 -1.94 13.80
C PHE A 182 -0.59 -3.03 14.64
N CYS A 183 -0.69 -2.88 15.97
CA CYS A 183 -0.36 -3.97 16.87
C CYS A 183 -1.19 -5.22 16.50
N THR A 184 -0.70 -6.41 16.82
CA THR A 184 -1.42 -7.66 16.47
C THR A 184 -2.46 -8.05 17.52
N GLY A 185 -2.34 -7.52 18.74
CA GLY A 185 -3.07 -8.00 19.92
C GLY A 185 -2.59 -9.36 20.42
N ASP A 186 -1.47 -9.88 19.92
CA ASP A 186 -0.85 -11.13 20.35
C ASP A 186 0.21 -10.87 21.43
N VAL A 187 0.04 -11.46 22.61
CA VAL A 187 0.96 -11.34 23.75
C VAL A 187 2.39 -11.84 23.44
N ALA A 188 2.56 -12.70 22.43
CA ALA A 188 3.87 -13.12 21.97
C ALA A 188 4.55 -12.08 21.06
N ALA A 189 3.79 -11.16 20.46
CA ALA A 189 4.26 -10.17 19.49
C ALA A 189 4.17 -8.74 20.04
N LYS A 190 5.13 -8.41 20.91
CA LYS A 190 5.25 -7.10 21.58
C LYS A 190 5.75 -5.99 20.65
N ALA A 191 6.43 -6.34 19.56
CA ALA A 191 6.92 -5.39 18.56
C ALA A 191 5.82 -5.00 17.56
N CYS A 192 5.94 -3.80 16.99
CA CYS A 192 5.17 -3.44 15.80
C CYS A 192 5.53 -4.40 14.65
N PRO A 193 4.56 -4.88 13.84
CA PRO A 193 4.86 -5.71 12.67
C PRO A 193 5.88 -5.08 11.72
N ALA A 194 6.43 -5.93 10.83
CA ALA A 194 7.31 -5.47 9.78
C ALA A 194 6.61 -4.40 8.92
N ASP A 195 7.40 -3.44 8.45
CA ASP A 195 6.95 -2.42 7.50
C ASP A 195 6.46 -3.07 6.23
N VAL A 196 5.24 -2.74 5.81
CA VAL A 196 4.65 -3.29 4.59
C VAL A 196 4.12 -2.17 3.71
N VAL A 197 4.39 -2.30 2.42
CA VAL A 197 3.79 -1.45 1.40
C VAL A 197 2.61 -2.17 0.74
N LYS A 198 1.73 -1.39 0.11
CA LYS A 198 0.67 -1.89 -0.74
C LYS A 198 1.26 -2.71 -1.90
N ASP A 199 0.52 -3.72 -2.33
CA ASP A 199 0.98 -4.62 -3.38
C ASP A 199 1.12 -3.92 -4.75
N LYS A 200 1.84 -4.59 -5.66
CA LYS A 200 2.12 -4.07 -7.01
C LYS A 200 0.91 -3.98 -7.96
N THR A 201 -0.27 -4.37 -7.49
CA THR A 201 -1.54 -4.28 -8.23
C THR A 201 -2.40 -3.13 -7.75
N THR A 202 -1.99 -2.43 -6.69
CA THR A 202 -2.69 -1.26 -6.18
C THR A 202 -2.35 -0.02 -7.03
N PRO A 203 -3.32 0.56 -7.77
CA PRO A 203 -3.10 1.80 -8.50
C PRO A 203 -2.92 2.95 -7.51
N CYS A 204 -1.89 3.76 -7.73
CA CYS A 204 -1.58 4.93 -6.90
C CYS A 204 -1.74 6.26 -7.64
N ARG A 205 -1.78 6.21 -8.97
CA ARG A 205 -2.16 7.33 -9.83
C ARG A 205 -2.82 6.77 -11.07
N GLU A 206 -4.00 7.28 -11.38
CA GLU A 206 -4.79 6.85 -12.53
C GLU A 206 -4.37 7.60 -13.80
N ALA A 207 -4.43 6.92 -14.95
CA ALA A 207 -4.24 7.56 -16.24
C ALA A 207 -5.32 8.63 -16.47
N THR A 208 -4.90 9.84 -16.81
CA THR A 208 -5.78 10.98 -17.05
C THR A 208 -6.18 11.14 -18.52
N GLU A 209 -5.33 10.69 -19.44
CA GLU A 209 -5.45 10.88 -20.88
C GLU A 209 -4.93 9.66 -21.64
N PHE A 210 -5.10 9.61 -22.97
CA PHE A 210 -4.68 8.44 -23.75
C PHE A 210 -3.18 8.15 -23.67
N CYS A 211 -2.32 9.17 -23.67
CA CYS A 211 -0.87 8.97 -23.62
C CYS A 211 -0.31 8.86 -22.19
N ASP A 212 -1.20 8.85 -21.19
CA ASP A 212 -0.86 8.61 -19.79
C ASP A 212 -0.84 7.10 -19.49
N LEU A 213 -0.11 6.71 -18.45
CA LEU A 213 -0.14 5.35 -17.90
C LEU A 213 -0.65 5.41 -16.47
N THR A 214 -1.41 4.39 -16.05
CA THR A 214 -1.72 4.20 -14.63
C THR A 214 -0.45 3.71 -13.93
N GLU A 215 -0.07 4.36 -12.84
CA GLU A 215 1.01 3.92 -11.97
C GLU A 215 0.47 3.08 -10.81
N TYR A 216 1.24 2.04 -10.51
CA TYR A 216 0.98 1.13 -9.42
C TYR A 216 2.08 1.26 -8.39
N CYS A 217 1.75 0.94 -7.14
CA CYS A 217 2.78 0.74 -6.12
C CYS A 217 3.78 -0.32 -6.61
N THR A 218 5.04 -0.26 -6.16
CA THR A 218 6.07 -1.20 -6.63
C THR A 218 6.03 -2.52 -5.88
N GLY A 219 5.44 -2.55 -4.68
CA GLY A 219 5.59 -3.64 -3.73
C GLY A 219 6.98 -3.70 -3.08
N ASP A 220 7.82 -2.69 -3.28
CA ASP A 220 9.13 -2.57 -2.63
C ASP A 220 8.98 -1.79 -1.31
N ASN A 221 9.34 -2.42 -0.19
CA ASN A 221 9.26 -1.83 1.15
C ASN A 221 10.10 -0.54 1.31
N THR A 222 11.05 -0.27 0.41
CA THR A 222 11.82 0.98 0.41
C THR A 222 11.14 2.12 -0.37
N ALA A 223 10.10 1.82 -1.16
CA ALA A 223 9.39 2.75 -2.04
C ALA A 223 7.94 2.95 -1.57
N LYS A 224 7.77 3.73 -0.50
CA LYS A 224 6.47 4.09 0.09
C LYS A 224 5.66 5.08 -0.76
N ALA A 225 6.32 5.86 -1.61
CA ALA A 225 5.68 6.80 -2.52
C ALA A 225 5.20 6.12 -3.81
N CYS A 226 4.18 6.69 -4.44
CA CYS A 226 3.82 6.31 -5.81
C CYS A 226 5.00 6.60 -6.76
N PRO A 227 5.32 5.72 -7.73
CA PRO A 227 6.38 5.98 -8.69
C PRO A 227 6.21 7.31 -9.43
N THR A 228 7.30 7.81 -10.00
CA THR A 228 7.22 9.02 -10.82
C THR A 228 6.28 8.78 -11.99
N ASP A 229 5.50 9.81 -12.33
CA ASP A 229 4.59 9.85 -13.47
C ASP A 229 5.18 9.19 -14.73
N LEU A 230 4.46 8.22 -15.28
CA LEU A 230 4.83 7.44 -16.45
C LEU A 230 3.91 7.80 -17.61
N VAL A 231 4.49 7.94 -18.78
CA VAL A 231 3.75 8.22 -20.01
C VAL A 231 4.08 7.17 -21.05
N LYS A 232 3.17 6.98 -22.00
CA LYS A 232 3.40 6.11 -23.15
C LYS A 232 4.57 6.65 -23.98
N ASP A 233 5.37 5.72 -24.51
CA ASP A 233 6.53 6.06 -25.34
C ASP A 233 6.12 6.82 -26.61
N LYS A 234 7.04 7.62 -27.15
CA LYS A 234 6.83 8.41 -28.37
C LYS A 234 6.54 7.59 -29.64
N SER A 235 6.69 6.27 -29.59
CA SER A 235 6.35 5.36 -30.69
C SER A 235 4.89 4.87 -30.64
N ILE A 236 4.15 5.14 -29.57
CA ILE A 236 2.75 4.73 -29.46
C ILE A 236 1.86 5.63 -30.32
N VAL A 237 1.23 5.03 -31.32
CA VAL A 237 0.20 5.68 -32.14
C VAL A 237 -1.05 5.90 -31.28
N CYS A 238 -1.42 7.16 -31.10
CA CYS A 238 -2.64 7.55 -30.41
C CYS A 238 -3.80 7.85 -31.36
N ARG A 239 -3.49 8.18 -32.62
CA ARG A 239 -4.46 8.22 -33.71
C ARG A 239 -3.81 7.73 -35.00
N ALA A 240 -4.42 6.73 -35.62
CA ALA A 240 -3.94 6.22 -36.91
C ALA A 240 -4.28 7.20 -38.05
N ALA A 241 -3.43 7.24 -39.07
CA ALA A 241 -3.70 7.98 -40.31
C ALA A 241 -4.87 7.36 -41.07
N VAL A 242 -5.85 8.17 -41.44
CA VAL A 242 -6.95 7.80 -42.35
C VAL A 242 -6.42 7.77 -43.78
N GLY A 243 -6.65 6.64 -44.47
CA GLY A 243 -6.20 6.43 -45.85
C GLY A 243 -4.76 5.92 -45.98
N GLY A 244 -4.04 5.72 -44.88
CA GLY A 244 -2.66 5.20 -44.89
C GLY A 244 -1.71 6.06 -45.72
N ASP A 245 -0.70 5.43 -46.34
CA ASP A 245 0.35 6.15 -47.09
C ASP A 245 -0.19 6.91 -48.32
N SER A 246 -1.30 6.45 -48.91
CA SER A 246 -1.97 7.11 -50.04
C SER A 246 -2.94 8.21 -49.61
N GLY A 247 -3.21 8.36 -48.31
CA GLY A 247 -4.05 9.43 -47.76
C GLY A 247 -3.29 10.74 -47.52
N CYS A 248 -4.02 11.77 -47.11
CA CYS A 248 -3.46 13.07 -46.70
C CYS A 248 -3.38 13.24 -45.19
N ASP A 249 -3.75 12.21 -44.45
CA ASP A 249 -3.69 12.20 -43.01
C ASP A 249 -2.32 11.73 -42.50
N ILE A 250 -1.89 12.22 -41.35
CA ILE A 250 -0.67 11.77 -40.67
C ILE A 250 -1.09 11.05 -39.38
N ALA A 251 -0.39 9.98 -39.01
CA ALA A 251 -0.64 9.34 -37.72
C ALA A 251 -0.02 10.18 -36.59
N GLU A 252 -0.74 10.37 -35.49
CA GLU A 252 -0.22 11.02 -34.29
C GLU A 252 0.26 10.00 -33.30
N TYR A 253 1.38 10.37 -32.69
CA TYR A 253 2.07 9.59 -31.70
C TYR A 253 2.07 10.36 -30.39
N CYS A 254 2.10 9.64 -29.29
CA CYS A 254 2.35 10.24 -28.00
C CYS A 254 3.68 11.03 -28.03
N SER A 255 3.77 12.08 -27.22
CA SER A 255 4.99 12.91 -27.15
C SER A 255 6.13 12.21 -26.38
N GLY A 256 5.77 11.25 -25.50
CA GLY A 256 6.67 10.72 -24.48
C GLY A 256 6.99 11.71 -23.36
N SER A 257 6.25 12.83 -23.28
CA SER A 257 6.43 13.88 -22.28
C SER A 257 5.42 13.75 -21.15
N LYS A 258 5.89 13.91 -19.91
CA LYS A 258 5.04 13.96 -18.69
C LYS A 258 4.14 15.19 -18.66
N ASP A 259 4.54 16.25 -19.36
CA ASP A 259 3.79 17.51 -19.43
C ASP A 259 2.72 17.52 -20.54
N ASP A 260 2.73 16.52 -21.43
CA ASP A 260 1.78 16.41 -22.55
C ASP A 260 1.29 14.97 -22.72
N LYS A 261 0.28 14.65 -21.91
CA LYS A 261 -0.37 13.33 -21.83
C LYS A 261 -1.51 13.15 -22.84
N LYS A 262 -1.87 14.21 -23.57
CA LYS A 262 -2.91 14.17 -24.59
C LYS A 262 -2.33 13.61 -25.89
N CYS A 263 -3.17 12.97 -26.70
CA CYS A 263 -2.82 12.74 -28.10
C CYS A 263 -2.72 14.09 -28.83
N PRO A 264 -1.63 14.37 -29.59
CA PRO A 264 -1.53 15.59 -30.37
C PRO A 264 -2.75 15.81 -31.28
N ASP A 265 -3.09 17.08 -31.52
CA ASP A 265 -4.20 17.41 -32.40
C ASP A 265 -3.94 16.90 -33.83
N ASN A 266 -5.00 16.39 -34.48
CA ASN A 266 -4.97 15.85 -35.84
C ASN A 266 -4.23 16.78 -36.82
N LYS A 267 -3.17 16.25 -37.43
CA LYS A 267 -2.34 16.91 -38.46
C LYS A 267 -2.48 16.18 -39.79
N PHE A 268 -2.42 16.98 -40.85
CA PHE A 268 -2.46 16.52 -42.23
C PHE A 268 -1.11 16.75 -42.91
N LYS A 269 -0.83 15.98 -43.96
CA LYS A 269 0.30 16.22 -44.88
C LYS A 269 0.22 17.66 -45.42
N PRO A 270 1.36 18.34 -45.61
CA PRO A 270 1.35 19.73 -46.05
C PRO A 270 0.69 19.89 -47.43
N ALA A 271 0.18 21.09 -47.70
CA ALA A 271 -0.42 21.40 -49.00
C ALA A 271 0.58 21.14 -50.14
N GLY A 272 0.16 20.42 -51.18
CA GLY A 272 1.02 20.01 -52.29
C GLY A 272 1.77 18.69 -52.10
N ALA A 273 1.70 18.05 -50.91
CA ALA A 273 2.27 16.73 -50.72
C ALA A 273 1.55 15.70 -51.61
N ALA A 274 2.31 14.87 -52.33
CA ALA A 274 1.73 13.83 -53.18
C ALA A 274 0.88 12.85 -52.36
N CYS A 275 -0.28 12.49 -52.92
CA CYS A 275 -1.17 11.49 -52.36
C CYS A 275 -1.76 10.61 -53.48
N GLY A 276 -2.62 9.64 -53.13
CA GLY A 276 -3.23 8.74 -54.10
C GLY A 276 -2.27 7.65 -54.58
N ASN A 277 -2.75 6.79 -55.48
CA ASN A 277 -1.91 5.80 -56.13
C ASN A 277 -1.47 6.37 -57.48
N LYS A 278 -0.15 6.57 -57.68
CA LYS A 278 0.46 6.97 -58.97
C LYS A 278 0.16 6.03 -60.15
N ALA A 279 -0.60 4.95 -59.92
CA ALA A 279 -0.89 3.87 -60.85
C ALA A 279 -2.04 4.20 -61.83
N ASP A 280 -2.74 5.32 -61.65
CA ASP A 280 -3.86 5.71 -62.51
C ASP A 280 -3.43 6.54 -63.74
N GLY A 281 -2.10 6.61 -63.98
CA GLY A 281 -1.32 7.41 -64.93
C GLY A 281 -1.73 7.40 -66.41
N GLY A 282 -2.98 7.75 -66.66
CA GLY A 282 -3.51 8.14 -67.94
C GLY A 282 -3.14 9.58 -68.30
N VAL A 283 -3.37 9.96 -69.55
CA VAL A 283 -3.07 11.30 -70.10
C VAL A 283 -3.99 12.40 -69.49
N CYS A 284 -5.01 12.00 -68.73
CA CYS A 284 -5.95 12.88 -68.03
C CYS A 284 -5.63 13.10 -66.54
N ASP A 285 -4.72 12.29 -65.99
CA ASP A 285 -4.41 12.24 -64.56
C ASP A 285 -3.41 13.35 -64.20
N LEU A 286 -3.70 14.13 -63.15
CA LEU A 286 -2.72 15.03 -62.55
C LEU A 286 -2.12 14.34 -61.33
N ASP A 287 -0.90 14.73 -60.94
CA ASP A 287 -0.37 14.26 -59.66
C ASP A 287 -1.28 14.78 -58.53
N ASP A 288 -2.00 13.86 -57.87
CA ASP A 288 -2.86 14.16 -56.74
C ASP A 288 -2.05 14.77 -55.59
N ALA A 289 -2.60 15.84 -55.02
CA ALA A 289 -1.90 16.63 -54.02
C ALA A 289 -2.81 16.96 -52.83
N CYS A 290 -2.25 16.83 -51.63
CA CYS A 290 -2.95 17.13 -50.40
C CYS A 290 -3.31 18.61 -50.29
N PRO A 291 -4.51 18.96 -49.80
CA PRO A 291 -4.91 20.35 -49.58
C PRO A 291 -4.29 20.96 -48.31
N GLY A 292 -3.73 20.14 -47.40
CA GLY A 292 -3.10 20.61 -46.16
C GLY A 292 -4.01 20.66 -44.93
N ASN A 293 -5.30 20.34 -45.08
CA ASN A 293 -6.30 20.49 -44.01
C ASN A 293 -7.37 19.39 -43.96
N THR A 294 -7.25 18.33 -44.79
CA THR A 294 -8.18 17.19 -44.79
C THR A 294 -7.44 15.87 -44.98
N ALA A 295 -8.00 14.79 -44.44
CA ALA A 295 -7.47 13.43 -44.59
C ALA A 295 -7.63 12.85 -46.01
N THR A 296 -8.64 13.30 -46.75
CA THR A 296 -8.96 12.78 -48.08
C THR A 296 -7.99 13.31 -49.13
N CYS A 297 -7.47 12.42 -49.96
CA CYS A 297 -6.73 12.78 -51.16
C CYS A 297 -7.73 13.13 -52.29
N PRO A 298 -7.69 14.35 -52.84
CA PRO A 298 -8.50 14.70 -54.00
C PRO A 298 -7.93 14.07 -55.28
N ASP A 299 -8.81 13.51 -56.11
CA ASP A 299 -8.52 13.05 -57.48
C ASP A 299 -8.53 14.27 -58.41
N LEU A 300 -7.33 14.77 -58.76
CA LEU A 300 -7.14 15.95 -59.59
C LEU A 300 -7.06 15.55 -61.06
N ARG A 301 -7.88 16.19 -61.90
CA ARG A 301 -7.93 15.91 -63.34
C ARG A 301 -7.62 17.15 -64.15
N LYS A 302 -6.86 16.98 -65.23
CA LYS A 302 -6.70 18.05 -66.21
C LYS A 302 -8.10 18.34 -66.79
N THR A 303 -8.48 19.60 -66.97
CA THR A 303 -9.77 20.00 -67.58
C THR A 303 -9.60 20.69 -68.94
N SER A 304 -8.36 20.89 -69.39
CA SER A 304 -8.06 21.60 -70.64
C SER A 304 -6.66 21.30 -71.19
N GLY A 305 -6.44 21.54 -72.48
CA GLY A 305 -5.12 21.46 -73.12
C GLY A 305 -4.66 20.05 -73.46
N TYR A 306 -5.55 19.17 -73.91
CA TYR A 306 -5.20 17.85 -74.43
C TYR A 306 -4.75 17.96 -75.88
N THR A 307 -3.65 17.31 -76.26
CA THR A 307 -3.17 17.28 -77.65
C THR A 307 -3.37 15.90 -78.27
N MET A 308 -4.30 15.79 -79.22
CA MET A 308 -4.54 14.55 -79.97
C MET A 308 -3.85 14.61 -81.33
N LYS A 309 -3.12 13.56 -81.72
CA LYS A 309 -2.52 13.44 -83.06
C LYS A 309 -3.33 12.50 -83.94
N ALA A 310 -3.76 12.98 -85.10
CA ALA A 310 -4.36 12.14 -86.14
C ALA A 310 -3.61 12.37 -87.46
N GLY A 311 -2.73 11.43 -87.81
CA GLY A 311 -1.82 11.59 -88.95
C GLY A 311 -0.84 12.76 -88.74
N LEU A 312 -0.83 13.73 -89.65
CA LEU A 312 0.04 14.93 -89.60
C LEU A 312 -0.54 16.09 -88.78
N TYR A 313 -1.75 15.95 -88.22
CA TYR A 313 -2.45 17.04 -87.53
C TYR A 313 -2.44 16.85 -86.02
N THR A 314 -2.26 17.94 -85.28
CA THR A 314 -2.36 17.98 -83.81
C THR A 314 -3.54 18.86 -83.42
N PHE A 315 -4.46 18.32 -82.62
CA PHE A 315 -5.68 19.00 -82.16
C PHE A 315 -5.54 19.33 -80.68
N VAL A 316 -5.89 20.55 -80.27
CA VAL A 316 -5.95 20.91 -78.85
C VAL A 316 -7.41 20.87 -78.41
N CYS A 317 -7.72 19.97 -77.48
CA CYS A 317 -9.06 19.81 -76.92
C CYS A 317 -9.11 20.43 -75.51
N ASN A 318 -10.21 21.12 -75.23
CA ASN A 318 -10.61 21.51 -73.88
C ASN A 318 -11.88 20.73 -73.56
N ILE A 319 -11.91 20.00 -72.44
CA ILE A 319 -13.02 19.11 -72.09
C ILE A 319 -13.65 19.68 -70.82
N LYS A 320 -14.86 20.24 -70.93
CA LYS A 320 -15.68 20.54 -69.75
C LYS A 320 -16.46 19.30 -69.35
N GLU A 321 -16.79 19.18 -68.08
CA GLU A 321 -17.60 18.07 -67.56
C GLU A 321 -18.99 18.00 -68.24
N SER A 322 -19.52 19.16 -68.69
CA SER A 322 -20.72 19.27 -69.52
C SER A 322 -20.60 18.69 -70.93
N ASP A 323 -19.38 18.44 -71.41
CA ASP A 323 -19.12 17.98 -72.77
C ASP A 323 -19.15 16.44 -72.88
N LEU A 324 -19.17 15.72 -71.74
CA LEU A 324 -19.22 14.26 -71.67
C LEU A 324 -20.68 13.76 -71.71
N GLY A 325 -21.34 13.92 -72.85
CA GLY A 325 -22.67 13.34 -73.11
C GLY A 325 -22.59 11.96 -73.80
N VAL A 326 -23.28 10.96 -73.25
CA VAL A 326 -23.46 9.66 -73.93
C VAL A 326 -24.49 9.83 -75.05
N ASN A 327 -24.06 9.69 -76.31
CA ASN A 327 -24.99 9.62 -77.44
C ASN A 327 -25.54 8.18 -77.53
N GLN A 328 -26.79 7.96 -77.09
CA GLN A 328 -27.35 6.62 -76.83
C GLN A 328 -27.41 5.67 -78.05
N ALA A 329 -27.15 6.15 -79.27
CA ALA A 329 -27.23 5.34 -80.49
C ALA A 329 -25.89 4.75 -80.95
N LYS A 330 -24.76 5.22 -80.45
CA LYS A 330 -23.42 4.73 -80.82
C LYS A 330 -22.50 4.94 -79.62
N THR A 331 -21.75 3.92 -79.21
CA THR A 331 -20.68 4.02 -78.20
C THR A 331 -19.53 4.92 -78.72
N VAL A 332 -19.80 6.22 -78.85
CA VAL A 332 -18.89 7.25 -79.34
C VAL A 332 -19.11 8.50 -78.48
N TRP A 333 -18.03 9.01 -77.90
CA TRP A 333 -18.03 10.23 -77.10
C TRP A 333 -17.93 11.46 -78.02
N GLN A 334 -18.79 12.46 -77.82
CA GLN A 334 -18.72 13.74 -78.55
C GLN A 334 -17.82 14.72 -77.78
N LEU A 335 -16.65 15.07 -78.31
CA LEU A 335 -15.82 16.15 -77.77
C LEU A 335 -16.32 17.50 -78.31
N GLY A 336 -17.02 18.27 -77.48
CA GLY A 336 -17.66 19.54 -77.84
C GLY A 336 -16.73 20.74 -78.06
N GLY A 337 -15.39 20.58 -78.08
CA GLY A 337 -14.49 21.73 -77.97
C GLY A 337 -13.08 21.62 -78.57
N CYS A 338 -12.81 20.69 -79.49
CA CYS A 338 -11.47 20.59 -80.09
C CYS A 338 -11.26 21.68 -81.17
N THR A 339 -10.24 22.51 -80.98
CA THR A 339 -9.81 23.51 -81.98
C THR A 339 -8.51 23.07 -82.63
N LEU A 340 -8.36 23.37 -83.93
CA LEU A 340 -7.20 22.95 -84.72
C LEU A 340 -6.02 23.85 -84.37
N GLY A 341 -5.07 23.32 -83.60
CA GLY A 341 -3.83 24.02 -83.30
C GLY A 341 -2.99 24.10 -84.56
N ALA A 342 -2.67 25.31 -85.01
CA ALA A 342 -1.80 25.53 -86.17
C ALA A 342 -0.38 25.03 -85.87
N ALA A 343 -0.13 23.74 -86.05
CA ALA A 343 1.22 23.22 -86.19
C ALA A 343 1.77 23.78 -87.50
N LYS A 344 2.79 24.65 -87.41
CA LYS A 344 3.46 25.27 -88.56
C LYS A 344 3.79 24.20 -89.62
N GLY A 345 3.09 24.22 -90.75
CA GLY A 345 3.52 23.45 -91.94
C GLY A 345 2.45 22.90 -92.88
N TYR A 346 1.18 22.76 -92.50
CA TYR A 346 0.21 22.07 -93.38
C TYR A 346 -1.15 22.78 -93.47
N THR A 347 -1.33 23.60 -94.51
CA THR A 347 -2.65 24.12 -94.93
C THR A 347 -3.36 23.08 -95.80
N ALA A 348 -4.14 22.20 -95.19
CA ALA A 348 -5.13 21.42 -95.96
C ALA A 348 -6.32 22.33 -96.28
N THR A 349 -6.45 22.71 -97.55
CA THR A 349 -7.61 23.46 -98.03
C THR A 349 -8.86 22.58 -97.99
N LEU A 350 -10.02 23.18 -97.67
CA LEU A 350 -11.36 22.54 -97.66
C LEU A 350 -11.64 21.72 -98.95
N SER A 351 -10.97 22.07 -100.04
CA SER A 351 -11.03 21.41 -101.35
C SER A 351 -10.36 20.02 -101.38
N ALA A 352 -9.26 19.83 -100.65
CA ALA A 352 -8.59 18.52 -100.53
C ALA A 352 -9.45 17.52 -99.72
N TYR A 353 -10.14 18.01 -98.69
CA TYR A 353 -11.06 17.23 -97.87
C TYR A 353 -12.29 16.75 -98.64
N LYS A 354 -12.93 17.64 -99.42
CA LYS A 354 -14.08 17.28 -100.29
C LYS A 354 -13.74 16.18 -101.30
N LYS A 355 -12.49 16.14 -101.81
CA LYS A 355 -12.03 15.08 -102.73
C LYS A 355 -11.86 13.72 -102.05
N LEU A 356 -11.40 13.69 -100.81
CA LEU A 356 -11.26 12.45 -100.03
C LEU A 356 -12.64 11.84 -99.69
N VAL A 357 -13.60 12.68 -99.29
CA VAL A 357 -14.99 12.25 -99.02
C VAL A 357 -15.66 11.69 -100.28
N ALA A 358 -15.45 12.32 -101.45
CA ALA A 358 -15.96 11.82 -102.72
C ALA A 358 -15.32 10.47 -103.14
N LYS A 359 -14.06 10.23 -102.78
CA LYS A 359 -13.34 8.98 -103.05
C LYS A 359 -13.85 7.84 -102.17
N ALA A 360 -14.13 8.11 -100.89
CA ALA A 360 -14.76 7.17 -99.96
C ALA A 360 -16.20 6.81 -100.40
N ALA A 361 -16.98 7.79 -100.87
CA ALA A 361 -18.32 7.54 -101.41
C ALA A 361 -18.32 6.64 -102.67
N ARG A 362 -17.30 6.76 -103.53
CA ARG A 362 -17.12 5.87 -104.69
C ARG A 362 -16.71 4.45 -104.30
N ALA A 363 -15.87 4.30 -103.28
CA ALA A 363 -15.46 2.98 -102.78
C ALA A 363 -16.65 2.17 -102.21
N LYS A 364 -17.63 2.86 -101.59
CA LYS A 364 -18.89 2.25 -101.11
C LYS A 364 -19.78 1.75 -102.25
N LYS A 365 -19.92 2.50 -103.34
CA LYS A 365 -20.67 2.07 -104.54
C LYS A 365 -20.07 0.84 -105.24
N GLN A 366 -18.78 0.57 -105.01
CA GLN A 366 -18.06 -0.58 -105.56
C GLN A 366 -18.01 -1.77 -104.58
N GLY A 367 -18.69 -1.70 -103.43
CA GLY A 367 -18.71 -2.78 -102.43
C GLY A 367 -17.37 -3.04 -101.72
N LYS A 368 -16.41 -2.12 -101.81
CA LYS A 368 -15.04 -2.30 -101.26
C LYS A 368 -14.91 -1.95 -99.77
N VAL A 369 -15.97 -1.47 -99.13
CA VAL A 369 -15.98 -1.09 -97.71
C VAL A 369 -17.36 -1.36 -97.12
N SER A 370 -17.42 -2.13 -96.05
CA SER A 370 -18.61 -2.34 -95.22
C SER A 370 -18.58 -1.36 -94.03
N THR A 371 -19.76 -0.91 -93.60
CA THR A 371 -20.03 -0.03 -92.44
C THR A 371 -19.73 1.48 -92.57
N ALA A 372 -20.54 2.27 -91.86
CA ALA A 372 -20.99 3.61 -92.25
C ALA A 372 -20.26 4.76 -91.54
N ALA A 373 -19.63 5.65 -92.32
CA ALA A 373 -19.20 6.97 -91.85
C ALA A 373 -19.22 8.01 -92.98
N VAL A 374 -20.40 8.60 -93.25
CA VAL A 374 -20.51 9.95 -93.84
C VAL A 374 -21.75 10.59 -93.23
N VAL A 375 -21.59 11.36 -92.16
CA VAL A 375 -22.60 12.32 -91.70
C VAL A 375 -22.14 13.70 -92.17
N MET A 376 -22.97 14.37 -92.97
CA MET A 376 -22.78 15.76 -93.37
C MET A 376 -23.45 16.68 -92.36
N GLY A 377 -22.72 17.65 -91.84
CA GLY A 377 -23.21 18.74 -90.99
C GLY A 377 -22.11 19.77 -90.73
N ASP A 378 -22.48 21.05 -90.70
CA ASP A 378 -21.59 22.22 -90.73
C ASP A 378 -20.85 22.48 -89.39
N ASN A 379 -19.67 21.86 -89.22
CA ASN A 379 -18.60 22.01 -88.19
C ASN A 379 -18.92 21.66 -86.71
N PRO A 380 -17.96 21.16 -85.88
CA PRO A 380 -16.54 20.85 -86.12
C PRO A 380 -16.15 19.36 -85.92
N TYR A 381 -15.00 18.99 -86.49
CA TYR A 381 -14.15 17.80 -86.27
C TYR A 381 -14.72 16.61 -85.47
N VAL A 382 -15.25 15.60 -86.17
CA VAL A 382 -15.37 14.24 -85.62
C VAL A 382 -14.02 13.55 -85.79
N ILE A 383 -13.25 13.45 -84.72
CA ILE A 383 -12.11 12.53 -84.66
C ILE A 383 -12.69 11.23 -84.10
N GLU A 384 -12.88 10.23 -84.95
CA GLU A 384 -13.18 8.88 -84.48
C GLU A 384 -11.93 8.36 -83.77
N MET A 385 -11.91 8.52 -82.45
CA MET A 385 -11.03 7.72 -81.62
C MET A 385 -11.74 6.40 -81.32
N ASP A 386 -11.01 5.31 -81.49
CA ASP A 386 -11.41 4.03 -80.95
C ASP A 386 -11.65 4.22 -79.44
N PRO A 387 -12.87 3.93 -78.92
CA PRO A 387 -13.18 4.08 -77.49
C PRO A 387 -12.20 3.29 -76.62
N THR A 388 -11.60 2.22 -77.15
CA THR A 388 -10.53 1.45 -76.49
C THR A 388 -9.26 2.29 -76.27
N THR A 389 -8.94 3.23 -77.16
CA THR A 389 -7.77 4.12 -77.06
C THR A 389 -7.99 5.24 -76.04
N CYS A 390 -9.21 5.77 -75.93
CA CYS A 390 -9.55 6.80 -74.92
C CYS A 390 -9.67 6.17 -73.52
N LEU A 391 -10.27 4.97 -73.41
CA LEU A 391 -10.35 4.20 -72.17
C LEU A 391 -8.99 3.67 -71.71
N THR A 392 -8.08 3.30 -72.62
CA THR A 392 -6.69 2.95 -72.23
C THR A 392 -5.87 4.16 -71.82
N GLN A 393 -6.19 5.35 -72.33
CA GLN A 393 -5.51 6.59 -71.96
C GLN A 393 -6.08 7.27 -70.71
N CYS A 394 -7.33 7.01 -70.30
CA CYS A 394 -7.95 7.56 -69.09
C CYS A 394 -8.87 6.49 -68.43
N PRO A 395 -8.30 5.47 -67.75
CA PRO A 395 -8.99 4.22 -67.39
C PRO A 395 -10.02 4.32 -66.26
N THR A 396 -10.02 5.40 -65.46
CA THR A 396 -10.92 5.58 -64.31
C THR A 396 -12.16 6.45 -64.59
N LEU A 397 -12.38 6.88 -65.84
CA LEU A 397 -13.63 7.53 -66.24
C LEU A 397 -14.80 6.54 -66.08
N LYS A 398 -15.55 6.64 -64.98
CA LYS A 398 -16.80 5.89 -64.81
C LYS A 398 -17.80 6.37 -65.85
N VAL A 399 -17.96 5.57 -66.89
CA VAL A 399 -19.07 5.68 -67.83
C VAL A 399 -20.35 5.45 -67.03
N PRO A 400 -21.34 6.35 -67.05
CA PRO A 400 -22.67 6.02 -66.55
C PRO A 400 -23.19 4.85 -67.39
N THR A 401 -23.37 3.68 -66.81
CA THR A 401 -24.08 2.61 -67.51
C THR A 401 -25.54 3.04 -67.68
N PRO A 402 -26.19 2.69 -68.81
CA PRO A 402 -27.56 3.12 -69.08
C PRO A 402 -28.60 2.70 -68.04
N ASP A 403 -28.28 1.81 -67.10
CA ASP A 403 -29.11 1.51 -65.94
C ASP A 403 -28.25 1.13 -64.74
N GLY A 404 -28.65 1.55 -63.54
CA GLY A 404 -27.90 1.48 -62.28
C GLY A 404 -27.70 0.07 -61.68
N THR A 405 -27.13 -0.88 -62.41
CA THR A 405 -26.77 -2.20 -61.86
C THR A 405 -25.37 -2.68 -62.25
N LYS A 406 -24.65 -3.17 -61.23
CA LYS A 406 -23.29 -3.74 -61.26
C LYS A 406 -23.10 -4.82 -62.34
N GLY A 407 -21.92 -4.88 -62.97
CA GLY A 407 -21.44 -6.12 -63.59
C GLY A 407 -20.39 -5.95 -64.68
N LEU A 408 -19.13 -6.29 -64.36
CA LEU A 408 -18.11 -6.67 -65.34
C LEU A 408 -18.64 -7.81 -66.23
N SER A 409 -18.59 -7.68 -67.55
CA SER A 409 -18.58 -8.83 -68.47
C SER A 409 -17.96 -8.47 -69.82
N LYS A 410 -16.85 -9.16 -70.09
CA LYS A 410 -16.06 -9.20 -71.32
C LYS A 410 -16.91 -9.18 -72.61
N LEU A 411 -16.58 -8.31 -73.56
CA LEU A 411 -17.01 -8.48 -74.96
C LEU A 411 -15.84 -8.98 -75.81
N LYS A 412 -16.01 -10.18 -76.37
CA LYS A 412 -15.13 -10.82 -77.35
C LYS A 412 -15.17 -10.06 -78.67
N LEU A 413 -13.99 -9.79 -79.24
CA LEU A 413 -13.82 -9.42 -80.64
C LEU A 413 -13.77 -10.70 -81.50
N SER A 414 -14.52 -10.76 -82.59
CA SER A 414 -14.27 -11.71 -83.68
C SER A 414 -14.45 -11.07 -85.05
N SER A 415 -13.34 -11.15 -85.81
CA SER A 415 -13.09 -10.99 -87.25
C SER A 415 -13.71 -9.81 -87.99
#